data_AF-A0A1X9YQ72-F1
#
_entry.id   AF-A0A1X9YQ72-F1
#
_cell.length_a   1.000
_cell.length_b   1.000
_cell.length_c   1.000
_cell.angle_alpha   90.00
_cell.angle_beta   90.00
_cell.angle_gamma   90.00
#
_symmetry.space_group_name_H-M   'P 1'
#
loop_
_entity.id
_entity.type
_entity.pdbx_description
1 polymer ?
#
loop_
_entity_poly.entity_id
_entity_poly.type
_entity_poly.pdbx_seq_one_letter_code
_entity_poly.pdbx_strand_id
1 'polypeptide(L)'
;MKKLNWLFLLLFSFAFIACDDDDDDVDLDATAPTITVISPVANTTYAPGDVVPVRADIEDNLGLDEVRVVLMRPDGTETVLNDDSIRDFLNDNTEAEVDFDVNLDANQPVGAYMLRFEAVDEQDNTAQETVTFSVAM
;
A
#
# COMPACT_ATOMS: atom_id res chain seq x y z
N MET A 1 -65.08 -1.14 -23.88
CA MET A 1 -65.12 -2.46 -24.55
C MET A 1 -64.32 -2.39 -25.84
N LYS A 2 -63.31 -3.29 -25.99
CA LYS A 2 -62.85 -3.90 -27.26
C LYS A 2 -62.14 -2.94 -28.26
N LYS A 3 -60.93 -3.17 -28.78
CA LYS A 3 -60.03 -4.35 -28.82
C LYS A 3 -58.57 -3.88 -28.96
N LEU A 4 -57.68 -4.44 -28.16
CA LEU A 4 -56.24 -4.35 -28.29
C LEU A 4 -55.82 -5.12 -29.56
N ASN A 5 -55.33 -4.43 -30.59
CA ASN A 5 -54.82 -5.07 -31.80
C ASN A 5 -53.38 -5.52 -31.55
N TRP A 6 -53.26 -6.77 -31.12
CA TRP A 6 -52.04 -7.54 -30.93
C TRP A 6 -51.42 -7.87 -32.30
N LEU A 7 -50.73 -6.91 -32.91
CA LEU A 7 -49.87 -7.16 -34.08
C LEU A 7 -48.77 -6.11 -34.21
N PHE A 8 -47.91 -6.01 -33.20
CA PHE A 8 -46.60 -5.35 -33.30
C PHE A 8 -45.57 -6.10 -32.45
N LEU A 9 -45.54 -7.43 -32.64
CA LEU A 9 -44.62 -8.37 -32.01
C LEU A 9 -43.80 -9.06 -33.12
N LEU A 10 -43.12 -8.25 -33.93
CA LEU A 10 -42.22 -8.74 -34.98
C LEU A 10 -41.21 -7.66 -35.41
N LEU A 11 -40.42 -7.18 -34.44
CA LEU A 11 -39.11 -6.56 -34.69
C LEU A 11 -38.10 -7.21 -33.72
N PHE A 12 -37.98 -8.53 -33.89
CA PHE A 12 -36.81 -9.27 -33.46
C PHE A 12 -35.79 -9.17 -34.60
N SER A 13 -34.50 -9.10 -34.24
CA SER A 13 -33.33 -9.17 -35.13
C SER A 13 -32.76 -7.84 -35.63
N PHE A 14 -32.01 -7.17 -34.77
CA PHE A 14 -30.65 -6.72 -35.13
C PHE A 14 -29.75 -6.93 -33.92
N ALA A 15 -29.34 -8.19 -33.73
CA ALA A 15 -28.15 -8.51 -32.96
C ALA A 15 -26.97 -8.43 -33.95
N PHE A 16 -26.21 -7.33 -33.90
CA PHE A 16 -24.81 -7.33 -34.26
C PHE A 16 -24.05 -6.98 -33.00
N ILE A 17 -23.84 -7.99 -32.16
CA ILE A 17 -22.69 -8.01 -31.25
C ILE A 17 -21.49 -8.19 -32.18
N ALA A 18 -20.81 -7.10 -32.49
CA ALA A 18 -19.42 -7.16 -32.92
C ALA A 18 -18.63 -7.28 -31.61
N CYS A 19 -18.33 -8.52 -31.20
CA CYS A 19 -17.11 -8.76 -30.45
C CYS A 19 -16.00 -8.67 -31.51
N ASP A 20 -15.26 -7.57 -31.52
CA ASP A 20 -13.86 -7.67 -31.92
C ASP A 20 -13.21 -8.53 -30.82
N ASP A 21 -12.85 -9.75 -31.17
CA ASP A 21 -11.91 -10.57 -30.40
C ASP A 21 -10.52 -9.97 -30.60
N ASP A 22 -10.29 -8.77 -30.07
CA ASP A 22 -8.95 -8.33 -29.75
C ASP A 22 -8.63 -8.90 -28.37
N ASP A 23 -8.30 -10.20 -28.34
CA ASP A 23 -7.59 -10.85 -27.24
C ASP A 23 -6.16 -10.26 -27.19
N ASP A 24 -6.06 -8.97 -26.90
CA ASP A 24 -4.87 -8.41 -26.28
C ASP A 24 -4.86 -8.99 -24.86
N ASP A 25 -4.18 -10.12 -24.68
CA ASP A 25 -3.79 -10.64 -23.37
C ASP A 25 -3.02 -9.53 -22.65
N VAL A 26 -3.74 -8.64 -21.98
CA VAL A 26 -3.19 -7.69 -21.02
C VAL A 26 -2.66 -8.52 -19.88
N ASP A 27 -1.34 -8.65 -19.80
CA ASP A 27 -0.67 -9.22 -18.65
C ASP A 27 -0.92 -8.27 -17.47
N LEU A 28 -1.94 -8.58 -16.68
CA LEU A 28 -2.29 -7.83 -15.49
C LEU A 28 -1.27 -8.20 -14.42
N ASP A 29 -0.61 -7.19 -13.84
CA ASP A 29 0.31 -7.45 -12.75
C ASP A 29 -0.42 -8.04 -11.55
N ALA A 30 0.14 -9.14 -11.05
CA ALA A 30 -0.33 -9.86 -9.88
C ALA A 30 0.80 -10.05 -8.84
N THR A 31 1.96 -9.43 -9.08
CA THR A 31 3.11 -9.50 -8.19
C THR A 31 2.97 -8.38 -7.17
N ALA A 32 3.12 -8.72 -5.89
CA ALA A 32 3.09 -7.70 -4.84
C ALA A 32 4.47 -7.04 -4.68
N PRO A 33 4.51 -5.79 -4.19
CA PRO A 33 5.77 -5.13 -3.84
C PRO A 33 6.61 -5.93 -2.83
N THR A 34 7.91 -5.64 -2.81
CA THR A 34 8.84 -6.15 -1.79
C THR A 34 9.30 -5.01 -0.89
N ILE A 35 9.23 -5.21 0.43
CA ILE A 35 9.68 -4.23 1.43
C ILE A 35 10.89 -4.80 2.17
N THR A 36 12.01 -4.08 2.13
CA THR A 36 13.24 -4.41 2.86
C THR A 36 13.47 -3.39 3.97
N VAL A 37 13.12 -3.75 5.21
CA VAL A 37 13.35 -2.86 6.36
C VAL A 37 14.81 -2.90 6.80
N ILE A 38 15.46 -1.74 6.75
CA ILE A 38 16.86 -1.55 7.15
C ILE A 38 16.94 -1.12 8.62
N SER A 39 16.04 -0.22 9.04
CA SER A 39 16.00 0.32 10.41
C SER A 39 14.56 0.69 10.82
N PRO A 40 14.16 0.47 12.08
CA PRO A 40 14.95 -0.07 13.19
C PRO A 40 15.27 -1.55 13.00
N VAL A 41 16.35 -2.03 13.65
CA VAL A 41 16.60 -3.47 13.73
C VAL A 41 15.62 -4.08 14.73
N ALA A 42 15.02 -5.21 14.38
CA ALA A 42 14.05 -5.88 15.24
C ALA A 42 14.58 -6.15 16.65
N ASN A 43 13.74 -5.88 17.65
CA ASN A 43 14.02 -6.00 19.08
C ASN A 43 15.12 -5.09 19.61
N THR A 44 15.47 -4.02 18.89
CA THR A 44 16.34 -2.96 19.44
C THR A 44 15.65 -2.26 20.62
N THR A 45 16.43 -1.85 21.61
CA THR A 45 15.96 -1.04 22.73
C THR A 45 16.52 0.37 22.62
N TYR A 46 15.62 1.35 22.71
CA TYR A 46 15.93 2.78 22.77
C TYR A 46 15.57 3.34 24.15
N ALA A 47 16.21 4.45 24.52
CA ALA A 47 15.84 5.23 25.69
C ALA A 47 14.82 6.34 25.34
N PRO A 48 13.99 6.79 26.29
CA PRO A 48 13.25 8.04 26.11
C PRO A 48 14.19 9.21 25.81
N GLY A 49 13.87 10.00 24.81
CA GLY A 49 14.73 11.07 24.28
C GLY A 49 15.59 10.66 23.08
N ASP A 50 15.66 9.37 22.74
CA ASP A 50 16.42 8.90 21.58
C ASP A 50 15.74 9.22 20.25
N VAL A 51 16.54 9.18 19.20
CA VAL A 51 16.08 9.24 17.81
C VAL A 51 16.12 7.85 17.22
N VAL A 52 15.00 7.40 16.68
CA VAL A 52 14.86 6.12 15.98
C VAL A 52 14.92 6.39 14.47
N PRO A 53 15.98 5.96 13.77
CA PRO A 53 16.03 6.04 12.32
C PRO A 53 15.06 5.03 11.71
N VAL A 54 14.24 5.49 10.77
CA VAL A 54 13.29 4.69 10.00
C VAL A 54 13.76 4.65 8.55
N ARG A 55 14.20 3.46 8.13
CA ARG A 55 14.84 3.22 6.83
C ARG A 55 14.28 1.96 6.20
N ALA A 56 13.78 2.03 4.97
CA ALA A 56 13.38 0.86 4.20
C ALA A 56 13.49 1.12 2.69
N ASP A 57 13.84 0.06 1.95
CA ASP A 57 13.78 0.04 0.49
C ASP A 57 12.51 -0.70 0.06
N ILE A 58 11.78 -0.15 -0.90
CA ILE A 58 10.55 -0.74 -1.46
C ILE A 58 10.73 -0.86 -2.97
N GLU A 59 10.45 -2.04 -3.50
CA GLU A 59 10.60 -2.36 -4.93
C GLU A 59 9.35 -3.06 -5.46
N ASP A 60 9.00 -2.79 -6.71
CA ASP A 60 7.96 -3.48 -7.47
C ASP A 60 8.42 -3.75 -8.91
N ASN A 61 7.82 -4.73 -9.60
CA ASN A 61 8.20 -5.10 -10.96
C ASN A 61 7.61 -4.20 -12.05
N LEU A 62 6.47 -3.53 -11.82
CA LEU A 62 5.88 -2.60 -12.78
C LEU A 62 5.75 -1.17 -12.24
N GLY A 63 5.36 -0.99 -10.98
CA GLY A 63 5.23 0.35 -10.42
C GLY A 63 4.47 0.43 -9.10
N LEU A 64 4.98 1.25 -8.19
CA LEU A 64 4.35 1.56 -6.91
C LEU A 64 3.33 2.70 -7.05
N ASP A 65 2.23 2.64 -6.29
CA ASP A 65 1.26 3.74 -6.15
C ASP A 65 1.38 4.45 -4.80
N GLU A 66 1.49 3.70 -3.70
CA GLU A 66 1.48 4.26 -2.34
C GLU A 66 2.47 3.54 -1.42
N VAL A 67 3.17 4.32 -0.58
CA VAL A 67 3.94 3.81 0.57
C VAL A 67 3.48 4.51 1.84
N ARG A 68 3.23 3.70 2.88
CA ARG A 68 2.71 4.18 4.16
C ARG A 68 3.43 3.55 5.33
N VAL A 69 3.73 4.37 6.34
CA VAL A 69 4.42 3.95 7.57
C VAL A 69 3.61 4.33 8.80
N VAL A 70 3.30 3.34 9.64
CA VAL A 70 2.51 3.49 10.86
C VAL A 70 3.30 3.06 12.07
N LEU A 71 3.31 3.90 13.10
CA LEU A 71 3.80 3.56 14.43
C LEU A 71 2.63 3.23 15.36
N MET A 72 2.63 2.02 15.91
CA MET A 72 1.78 1.61 17.01
C MET A 72 2.55 1.69 18.33
N ARG A 73 2.05 2.49 19.25
CA ARG A 73 2.60 2.65 20.61
C ARG A 73 2.14 1.52 21.54
N PRO A 74 2.78 1.32 22.70
CA PRO A 74 2.40 0.30 23.68
C PRO A 74 0.96 0.43 24.21
N ASP A 75 0.39 1.64 24.17
CA ASP A 75 -0.99 1.92 24.57
C ASP A 75 -2.03 1.60 23.48
N GLY A 76 -1.59 1.10 22.32
CA GLY A 76 -2.42 0.81 21.16
C GLY A 76 -2.70 2.02 20.27
N THR A 77 -2.16 3.20 20.58
CA THR A 77 -2.31 4.38 19.74
C THR A 77 -1.51 4.22 18.45
N GLU A 78 -2.18 4.33 17.32
CA GLU A 78 -1.53 4.40 16.01
C GLU A 78 -1.20 5.85 15.62
N THR A 79 -0.09 6.04 14.91
CA THR A 79 0.32 7.31 14.34
C THR A 79 0.90 7.06 12.97
N VAL A 80 0.31 7.70 11.96
CA VAL A 80 0.84 7.68 10.59
C VAL A 80 2.06 8.60 10.57
N LEU A 81 3.21 8.04 10.21
CA LEU A 81 4.49 8.74 10.13
C LEU A 81 4.80 9.20 8.70
N ASN A 82 4.35 8.42 7.72
CA ASN A 82 4.51 8.67 6.29
C ASN A 82 3.32 8.05 5.54
N ASP A 83 2.89 8.71 4.47
CA ASP A 83 1.71 8.37 3.65
C ASP A 83 1.87 9.10 2.31
N ASP A 84 2.71 8.53 1.45
CA ASP A 84 3.18 9.17 0.23
C ASP A 84 2.69 8.39 -1.00
N SER A 85 2.06 9.11 -1.93
CA SER A 85 1.83 8.59 -3.29
C SER A 85 3.12 8.67 -4.10
N ILE A 86 3.49 7.58 -4.74
CA ILE A 86 4.73 7.47 -5.53
C ILE A 86 4.53 8.13 -6.89
N ARG A 87 5.45 9.03 -7.22
CA ARG A 87 5.50 9.76 -8.51
C ARG A 87 6.94 10.04 -8.86
N ASP A 88 7.68 8.99 -9.18
CA ASP A 88 9.05 9.06 -9.64
C ASP A 88 9.18 8.66 -11.12
N PHE A 89 9.24 9.68 -11.97
CA PHE A 89 9.42 9.51 -13.41
C PHE A 89 10.82 8.99 -13.79
N LEU A 90 11.80 8.99 -12.89
CA LEU A 90 13.16 8.57 -13.18
C LEU A 90 13.34 7.05 -13.10
N ASN A 91 12.53 6.39 -12.27
CA ASN A 91 12.55 4.93 -12.08
C ASN A 91 11.19 4.27 -12.42
N ASP A 92 10.29 4.98 -13.10
CA ASP A 92 8.96 4.47 -13.48
C ASP A 92 8.15 3.97 -12.27
N ASN A 93 8.27 4.66 -11.13
CA ASN A 93 7.69 4.29 -9.84
C ASN A 93 8.10 2.91 -9.29
N THR A 94 9.07 2.21 -9.88
CA THR A 94 9.40 0.83 -9.47
C THR A 94 10.17 0.73 -8.17
N GLU A 95 10.75 1.83 -7.67
CA GLU A 95 11.52 1.88 -6.43
C GLU A 95 11.09 3.09 -5.57
N ALA A 96 11.04 2.89 -4.26
CA ALA A 96 10.84 3.96 -3.28
C ALA A 96 11.73 3.75 -2.05
N GLU A 97 12.23 4.86 -1.48
CA GLU A 97 13.01 4.84 -0.23
C GLU A 97 12.22 5.54 0.87
N VAL A 98 12.09 4.87 2.02
CA VAL A 98 11.69 5.50 3.27
C VAL A 98 12.95 5.92 4.01
N ASP A 99 13.13 7.22 4.24
CA ASP A 99 14.24 7.78 5.03
C ASP A 99 13.76 8.96 5.87
N PHE A 100 13.51 8.71 7.16
CA PHE A 100 13.28 9.76 8.14
C PHE A 100 13.60 9.33 9.56
N ASP A 101 13.64 10.30 10.47
CA ASP A 101 13.90 10.09 11.89
C ASP A 101 12.64 10.29 12.73
N VAL A 102 12.40 9.37 13.68
CA VAL A 102 11.35 9.50 14.70
C VAL A 102 11.98 9.89 16.03
N ASN A 103 11.56 11.02 16.58
CA ASN A 103 12.01 11.46 17.91
C ASN A 103 11.10 10.87 19.00
N LEU A 104 11.69 10.09 19.92
CA LEU A 104 11.00 9.60 21.10
C LEU A 104 11.06 10.67 22.19
N ASP A 105 9.97 11.42 22.42
CA ASP A 105 9.89 12.37 23.54
C ASP A 105 10.32 11.72 24.87
N ALA A 106 10.93 12.51 25.76
CA ALA A 106 11.40 12.04 27.06
C ALA A 106 10.28 11.44 27.94
N ASN A 107 9.01 11.76 27.66
CA ASN A 107 7.83 11.23 28.33
C ASN A 107 7.07 10.16 27.53
N GLN A 108 7.67 9.64 26.45
CA GLN A 108 7.07 8.54 25.68
C GLN A 108 6.82 7.32 26.58
N PRO A 109 5.69 6.62 26.43
CA PRO A 109 5.42 5.40 27.18
C PRO A 109 6.53 4.35 27.00
N VAL A 110 7.05 3.82 28.10
CA VAL A 110 7.95 2.65 28.02
C VAL A 110 7.16 1.43 27.56
N GLY A 111 7.78 0.57 26.77
CA GLY A 111 7.16 -0.66 26.28
C GLY A 111 7.53 -1.01 24.85
N ALA A 112 6.77 -1.94 24.27
CA ALA A 112 6.96 -2.40 22.89
C ALA A 112 6.23 -1.48 21.90
N TYR A 113 6.97 -1.01 20.90
CA TYR A 113 6.46 -0.26 19.76
C TYR A 113 6.49 -1.17 18.53
N MET A 114 5.52 -0.99 17.63
CA MET A 114 5.49 -1.68 16.35
C MET A 114 5.51 -0.65 15.23
N LEU A 115 6.45 -0.78 14.32
CA LEU A 115 6.52 0.00 13.10
C LEU A 115 6.05 -0.88 11.95
N ARG A 116 5.01 -0.46 11.25
CA ARG A 116 4.39 -1.17 10.14
C ARG A 116 4.61 -0.37 8.86
N PHE A 117 5.16 -1.03 7.85
CA PHE A 117 5.36 -0.51 6.50
C PHE A 117 4.33 -1.18 5.60
N GLU A 118 3.66 -0.39 4.78
CA GLU A 118 2.63 -0.81 3.84
C GLU A 118 3.03 -0.25 2.47
N ALA A 119 2.94 -1.06 1.43
CA ALA A 119 3.16 -0.65 0.05
C ALA A 119 2.03 -1.20 -0.83
N VAL A 120 1.58 -0.38 -1.77
CA VAL A 120 0.55 -0.69 -2.75
C VAL A 120 1.11 -0.38 -4.14
N ASP A 121 0.96 -1.31 -5.08
CA ASP A 121 1.34 -1.10 -6.48
C ASP A 121 0.22 -0.41 -7.29
N GLU A 122 0.48 -0.08 -8.55
CA GLU A 122 -0.52 0.53 -9.44
C GLU A 122 -1.68 -0.41 -9.84
N GLN A 123 -1.63 -1.69 -9.44
CA GLN A 123 -2.61 -2.74 -9.71
C GLN A 123 -3.33 -3.23 -8.43
N ASP A 124 -3.19 -2.49 -7.32
CA ASP A 124 -3.73 -2.79 -5.99
C ASP A 124 -3.18 -4.08 -5.33
N ASN A 125 -2.07 -4.66 -5.80
CA ASN A 125 -1.32 -5.65 -5.03
C ASN A 125 -0.63 -4.97 -3.85
N THR A 126 -0.58 -5.67 -2.71
CA THR A 126 -0.15 -5.06 -1.44
C THR A 126 0.90 -5.91 -0.74
N ALA A 127 1.83 -5.21 -0.09
CA ALA A 127 2.82 -5.81 0.78
C ALA A 127 2.84 -5.09 2.13
N GLN A 128 3.18 -5.84 3.18
CA GLN A 128 3.28 -5.29 4.52
C GLN A 128 4.45 -5.93 5.27
N GLU A 129 5.25 -5.10 5.92
CA GLU A 129 6.28 -5.54 6.86
C GLU A 129 6.11 -4.90 8.22
N THR A 130 6.55 -5.59 9.28
CA THR A 130 6.42 -5.08 10.64
C THR A 130 7.66 -5.38 11.46
N VAL A 131 8.20 -4.32 12.06
CA VAL A 131 9.33 -4.40 12.97
C VAL A 131 8.92 -3.94 14.35
N THR A 132 9.32 -4.70 15.36
CA THR A 132 9.14 -4.34 16.76
C THR A 132 10.43 -3.78 17.34
N PHE A 133 10.31 -2.73 18.15
CA PHE A 133 11.39 -2.24 19.00
C PHE A 133 10.82 -1.91 20.39
N SER A 134 11.69 -1.64 21.36
CA SER A 134 11.26 -1.31 22.71
C SER A 134 11.84 0.01 23.19
N VAL A 135 11.09 0.69 24.06
CA VAL A 135 11.55 1.87 24.80
C VAL A 135 11.66 1.50 26.27
N ALA A 136 12.85 1.65 26.86
CA ALA A 136 13.14 1.33 28.25
C ALA A 136 14.10 2.36 28.88
N MET A 137 14.03 2.54 30.20
CA MET A 137 14.92 3.43 30.98
C MET A 137 16.25 2.77 31.32
#